data_AF-A0A060I7X8-F1
#
_entry.id   AF-A0A060I7X8-F1
#
_cell.length_a   1.000
_cell.length_b   1.000
_cell.length_c   1.000
_cell.angle_alpha   90.00
_cell.angle_beta   90.00
_cell.angle_gamma   90.00
#
_symmetry.space_group_name_H-M   'P 1'
#
loop_
_entity.id
_entity.type
_entity.pdbx_description
1 polymer ?
#
loop_
_entity_poly.entity_id
_entity_poly.type
_entity_poly.pdbx_seq_one_letter_code
_entity_poly.pdbx_strand_id
1 'polypeptide(L)'
;MAEKKSRTAAKVTSKPAAEPAAMPKLLSGGNPQIAKGYGDAPVQAYIAAMPGWKSEIGRRLDGIITDTVPGVSKAVKWNSPFYGIEGQGWFLGVHCFTKYVKVAFFRGALLDPPPPGASKQKDVRYLDIHEDDDIDEAQLTAWVEQASRLPGERM
;
A
#
# COMPACT_ATOMS: atom_id res chain seq x y z
N MET A 1 44.08 43.98 30.99
CA MET A 1 43.60 43.00 32.00
C MET A 1 42.53 42.16 31.34
N ALA A 2 42.66 40.84 31.40
CA ALA A 2 41.93 39.88 30.58
C ALA A 2 40.56 39.55 31.17
N GLU A 3 39.50 39.68 30.38
CA GLU A 3 38.15 39.28 30.76
C GLU A 3 37.88 37.85 30.23
N LYS A 4 38.00 36.86 31.11
CA LYS A 4 37.63 35.46 30.84
C LYS A 4 36.12 35.31 30.97
N LYS A 5 35.41 35.23 29.84
CA LYS A 5 34.00 34.84 29.81
C LYS A 5 33.89 33.31 29.69
N SER A 6 33.64 32.64 30.81
CA SER A 6 33.35 31.20 30.85
C SER A 6 32.09 30.90 30.03
N ARG A 7 32.22 30.10 28.97
CA ARG A 7 31.09 29.52 28.23
C ARG A 7 30.77 28.16 28.83
N THR A 8 29.59 28.05 29.43
CA THR A 8 29.01 26.79 29.89
C THR A 8 28.72 25.91 28.66
N ALA A 9 29.29 24.71 28.61
CA ALA A 9 29.04 23.74 27.55
C ALA A 9 27.62 23.16 27.70
N ALA A 10 26.74 23.45 26.75
CA ALA A 10 25.44 22.81 26.65
C ALA A 10 25.62 21.36 26.17
N LYS A 11 25.22 20.41 27.02
CA LYS A 11 25.23 18.97 26.73
C LYS A 11 24.17 18.69 25.67
N VAL A 12 24.59 18.52 24.42
CA VAL A 12 23.72 18.05 23.33
C VAL A 12 23.46 16.57 23.59
N THR A 13 22.29 16.25 24.13
CA THR A 13 21.80 14.87 24.21
C THR A 13 21.42 14.43 22.80
N SER A 14 22.31 13.70 22.15
CA SER A 14 21.98 12.95 20.93
C SER A 14 20.88 11.93 21.28
N LYS A 15 19.70 12.12 20.69
CA LYS A 15 18.60 11.16 20.72
C LYS A 15 19.13 9.84 20.14
N PRO A 16 18.98 8.68 20.82
CA PRO A 16 19.46 7.42 20.27
C PRO A 16 18.73 7.15 18.96
N ALA A 17 19.48 6.71 17.95
CA ALA A 17 18.91 6.21 16.70
C ALA A 17 17.89 5.12 17.05
N ALA A 18 16.70 5.20 16.45
CA ALA A 18 15.66 4.20 16.66
C ALA A 18 16.22 2.81 16.35
N GLU A 19 16.04 1.88 17.28
CA GLU A 19 16.27 0.45 17.02
C GLU A 19 15.53 0.05 15.73
N PRO A 20 16.08 -0.86 14.92
CA PRO A 20 15.36 -1.37 13.76
C PRO A 20 14.01 -1.88 14.25
N ALA A 21 12.93 -1.24 13.80
CA ALA A 21 11.59 -1.60 14.22
C ALA A 21 11.39 -3.10 13.97
N ALA A 22 11.04 -3.83 15.02
CA ALA A 22 10.72 -5.25 14.91
C ALA A 22 9.67 -5.45 13.80
N MET A 23 9.84 -6.50 12.98
CA MET A 23 8.90 -6.75 11.88
C MET A 23 7.47 -6.82 12.42
N PRO A 24 6.51 -6.13 11.78
CA PRO A 24 5.12 -6.11 12.21
C PRO A 24 4.56 -7.53 12.36
N LYS A 25 3.71 -7.72 13.37
CA LYS A 25 3.00 -8.99 13.56
C LYS A 25 2.12 -9.28 12.34
N LEU A 26 1.97 -10.56 11.99
CA LEU A 26 1.01 -10.99 10.98
C LEU A 26 -0.32 -11.40 11.64
N LEU A 27 -1.43 -11.02 11.02
CA LEU A 27 -2.76 -11.49 11.37
C LEU A 27 -2.97 -12.93 10.88
N SER A 28 -4.09 -13.54 11.30
CA SER A 28 -4.55 -14.78 10.69
C SER A 28 -4.69 -14.59 9.17
N GLY A 29 -4.19 -15.55 8.40
CA GLY A 29 -4.12 -15.44 6.94
C GLY A 29 -2.86 -14.78 6.40
N GLY A 30 -1.92 -14.36 7.25
CA GLY A 30 -0.62 -13.82 6.84
C GLY A 30 -0.62 -12.33 6.46
N ASN A 31 -1.71 -11.62 6.73
CA ASN A 31 -1.81 -10.19 6.45
C ASN A 31 -1.00 -9.36 7.47
N PRO A 32 -0.10 -8.46 7.02
CA PRO A 32 0.63 -7.57 7.93
C PRO A 32 -0.30 -6.73 8.80
N GLN A 33 -0.04 -6.70 10.12
CA GLN A 33 -0.75 -5.86 11.06
C GLN A 33 -0.12 -4.46 11.10
N ILE A 34 -0.60 -3.59 10.22
CA ILE A 34 -0.14 -2.20 10.13
C ILE A 34 -1.27 -1.26 10.56
N ALA A 35 -0.96 -0.37 11.49
CA ALA A 35 -1.90 0.63 11.97
C ALA A 35 -2.37 1.54 10.84
N LYS A 36 -3.57 2.12 11.01
CA LYS A 36 -4.10 3.09 10.04
C LYS A 36 -3.12 4.25 9.88
N GLY A 37 -2.79 4.57 8.63
CA GLY A 37 -1.90 5.68 8.29
C GLY A 37 -2.15 6.16 6.86
N TYR A 38 -1.80 7.41 6.58
CA TYR A 38 -1.93 8.02 5.25
C TYR A 38 -0.55 8.32 4.69
N GLY A 39 -0.46 8.35 3.35
CA GLY A 39 0.78 8.55 2.62
C GLY A 39 1.53 7.25 2.31
N ASP A 40 2.71 7.41 1.73
CA ASP A 40 3.51 6.30 1.21
C ASP A 40 4.14 5.45 2.32
N ALA A 41 4.68 6.07 3.36
CA ALA A 41 5.38 5.39 4.46
C ALA A 41 4.62 4.18 5.08
N PRO A 42 3.31 4.27 5.44
CA PRO A 42 2.59 3.10 5.95
C PRO A 42 2.39 2.00 4.91
N VAL A 43 2.26 2.35 3.62
CA VAL A 43 2.16 1.37 2.54
C VAL A 43 3.49 0.66 2.32
N GLN A 44 4.61 1.38 2.32
CA GLN A 44 5.94 0.76 2.24
C GLN A 44 6.23 -0.15 3.44
N ALA A 45 5.82 0.27 4.65
CA ALA A 45 5.92 -0.57 5.84
C ALA A 45 5.09 -1.85 5.72
N TYR A 46 3.89 -1.77 5.12
CA TYR A 46 3.08 -2.94 4.81
C TYR A 46 3.78 -3.86 3.81
N ILE A 47 4.29 -3.32 2.68
CA ILE A 47 4.97 -4.09 1.63
C ILE A 47 6.21 -4.80 2.18
N ALA A 48 7.01 -4.12 3.01
CA ALA A 48 8.17 -4.68 3.68
C ALA A 48 7.81 -5.82 4.65
N ALA A 49 6.60 -5.78 5.23
CA ALA A 49 6.10 -6.80 6.14
C ALA A 49 5.33 -7.94 5.46
N MET A 50 5.03 -7.85 4.16
CA MET A 50 4.36 -8.92 3.42
C MET A 50 5.25 -10.19 3.43
N PRO A 51 4.69 -11.38 3.72
CA PRO A 51 5.49 -12.59 3.90
C PRO A 51 5.96 -13.20 2.58
N GLY A 52 7.23 -13.60 2.53
CA GLY A 52 7.80 -14.38 1.41
C GLY A 52 7.70 -13.67 0.06
N TRP A 53 7.30 -14.41 -0.97
CA TRP A 53 7.12 -13.92 -2.34
C TRP A 53 6.12 -12.75 -2.45
N LYS A 54 5.19 -12.61 -1.49
CA LYS A 54 4.17 -11.57 -1.52
C LYS A 54 4.74 -10.16 -1.42
N SER A 55 5.89 -9.98 -0.77
CA SER A 55 6.55 -8.67 -0.69
C SER A 55 7.02 -8.17 -2.05
N GLU A 56 7.46 -9.08 -2.93
CA GLU A 56 7.82 -8.74 -4.30
C GLU A 56 6.60 -8.33 -5.12
N ILE A 57 5.50 -9.06 -4.98
CA ILE A 57 4.22 -8.66 -5.58
C ILE A 57 3.77 -7.29 -5.07
N GLY A 58 3.87 -7.04 -3.77
CA GLY A 58 3.55 -5.75 -3.17
C GLY A 58 4.34 -4.60 -3.79
N ARG A 59 5.66 -4.77 -3.98
CA ARG A 59 6.52 -3.78 -4.64
C ARG A 59 6.11 -3.52 -6.09
N ARG A 60 5.87 -4.58 -6.86
CA ARG A 60 5.46 -4.47 -8.27
C ARG A 60 4.13 -3.75 -8.42
N LEU A 61 3.13 -4.14 -7.61
CA LEU A 61 1.83 -3.47 -7.58
C LEU A 61 1.98 -1.99 -7.25
N ASP A 62 2.72 -1.65 -6.21
CA ASP A 62 2.91 -0.25 -5.79
C ASP A 62 3.64 0.58 -6.85
N GLY A 63 4.65 0.01 -7.51
CA GLY A 63 5.36 0.62 -8.64
C GLY A 63 4.42 0.92 -9.80
N ILE A 64 3.73 -0.11 -10.32
CA ILE A 64 2.77 0.05 -11.42
C ILE A 64 1.71 1.10 -11.09
N ILE A 65 1.15 1.08 -9.88
CA ILE A 65 0.12 2.05 -9.48
C ILE A 65 0.67 3.48 -9.42
N THR A 66 1.85 3.66 -8.83
CA THR A 66 2.47 4.97 -8.67
C THR A 66 2.90 5.56 -10.01
N ASP A 67 3.41 4.73 -10.92
CA ASP A 67 3.84 5.14 -12.25
C ASP A 67 2.65 5.47 -13.16
N THR A 68 1.57 4.67 -13.07
CA THR A 68 0.35 4.88 -13.87
C THR A 68 -0.43 6.12 -13.41
N VAL A 69 -0.43 6.40 -12.11
CA VAL A 69 -1.20 7.50 -11.51
C VAL A 69 -0.26 8.39 -10.68
N PRO A 70 0.45 9.33 -11.33
CA PRO A 70 1.30 10.28 -10.61
C PRO A 70 0.51 11.06 -9.56
N GLY A 71 1.00 11.07 -8.32
CA GLY A 71 0.32 11.72 -7.19
C GLY A 71 -0.83 10.90 -6.58
N VAL A 72 -0.91 9.60 -6.84
CA VAL A 72 -1.87 8.70 -6.21
C VAL A 72 -1.88 8.85 -4.68
N SER A 73 -3.06 8.96 -4.11
CA SER A 73 -3.25 8.95 -2.66
C SER A 73 -3.10 7.54 -2.14
N LYS A 74 -2.23 7.37 -1.14
CA LYS A 74 -1.96 6.08 -0.49
C LYS A 74 -2.41 6.10 0.97
N ALA A 75 -2.89 4.96 1.47
CA ALA A 75 -3.15 4.77 2.89
C ALA A 75 -3.10 3.30 3.27
N VAL A 76 -2.85 3.02 4.55
CA VAL A 76 -3.23 1.75 5.17
C VAL A 76 -4.49 1.98 5.99
N LYS A 77 -5.50 1.15 5.76
CA LYS A 77 -6.78 1.17 6.49
C LYS A 77 -7.20 -0.26 6.77
N TRP A 78 -7.68 -0.54 7.98
CA TRP A 78 -8.03 -1.91 8.41
C TRP A 78 -6.92 -2.93 8.10
N ASN A 79 -5.65 -2.54 8.32
CA ASN A 79 -4.45 -3.33 8.02
C ASN A 79 -4.25 -3.67 6.53
N SER A 80 -4.81 -2.91 5.59
CA SER A 80 -4.69 -3.15 4.15
C SER A 80 -4.33 -1.87 3.40
N PRO A 81 -3.45 -1.90 2.39
CA PRO A 81 -3.19 -0.75 1.52
C PRO A 81 -4.42 -0.38 0.68
N PHE A 82 -4.62 0.92 0.51
CA PHE A 82 -5.60 1.54 -0.36
C PHE A 82 -4.94 2.60 -1.23
N TYR A 83 -5.40 2.68 -2.47
CA TYR A 83 -4.97 3.64 -3.48
C TYR A 83 -6.17 4.40 -4.03
N GLY A 84 -6.02 5.70 -4.20
CA GLY A 84 -7.11 6.60 -4.50
C GLY A 84 -6.66 7.91 -5.14
N ILE A 85 -7.64 8.76 -5.42
CA ILE A 85 -7.41 10.14 -5.86
C ILE A 85 -7.94 11.07 -4.77
N GLU A 86 -7.16 12.06 -4.40
CA GLU A 86 -7.55 13.05 -3.40
C GLU A 86 -8.89 13.69 -3.78
N GLY A 87 -9.84 13.72 -2.84
CA GLY A 87 -11.20 14.24 -3.07
C GLY A 87 -12.14 13.35 -3.87
N GLN A 88 -11.66 12.30 -4.55
CA GLN A 88 -12.50 11.39 -5.34
C GLN A 88 -12.66 9.98 -4.73
N GLY A 89 -11.90 9.66 -3.68
CA GLY A 89 -12.02 8.41 -2.94
C GLY A 89 -11.01 7.35 -3.39
N TRP A 90 -11.22 6.12 -2.91
CA TRP A 90 -10.33 4.99 -3.16
C TRP A 90 -10.82 4.19 -4.36
N PHE A 91 -9.95 3.78 -5.27
CA PHE A 91 -10.34 2.96 -6.43
C PHE A 91 -9.82 1.52 -6.32
N LEU A 92 -8.77 1.29 -5.52
CA LEU A 92 -8.13 -0.02 -5.37
C LEU A 92 -7.70 -0.28 -3.91
N GLY A 93 -7.80 -1.53 -3.47
CA GLY A 93 -7.23 -2.01 -2.22
C GLY A 93 -6.45 -3.33 -2.39
N VAL A 94 -5.47 -3.59 -1.54
CA VAL A 94 -4.64 -4.82 -1.55
C VAL A 94 -4.73 -5.54 -0.22
N HIS A 95 -4.82 -6.87 -0.22
CA HIS A 95 -4.84 -7.67 1.00
C HIS A 95 -4.07 -8.98 0.83
N CYS A 96 -3.27 -9.37 1.83
CA CYS A 96 -2.61 -10.66 1.82
C CYS A 96 -3.52 -11.75 2.39
N PHE A 97 -3.70 -12.82 1.64
CA PHE A 97 -4.25 -14.09 2.13
C PHE A 97 -3.15 -15.13 2.23
N THR A 98 -3.43 -16.28 2.85
CA THR A 98 -2.43 -17.33 3.03
C THR A 98 -1.82 -17.76 1.69
N LYS A 99 -2.66 -17.92 0.67
CA LYS A 99 -2.28 -18.50 -0.64
C LYS A 99 -2.09 -17.49 -1.77
N TYR A 100 -2.59 -16.26 -1.62
CA TYR A 100 -2.60 -15.28 -2.70
C TYR A 100 -2.56 -13.84 -2.15
N VAL A 101 -2.22 -12.89 -3.01
CA VAL A 101 -2.44 -11.46 -2.80
C VAL A 101 -3.71 -11.07 -3.56
N LYS A 102 -4.69 -10.51 -2.86
CA LYS A 102 -5.93 -10.02 -3.47
C LYS A 102 -5.77 -8.54 -3.80
N VAL A 103 -6.06 -8.19 -5.05
CA VAL A 103 -6.25 -6.80 -5.51
C VAL A 103 -7.75 -6.60 -5.74
N ALA A 104 -8.34 -5.65 -5.02
CA ALA A 104 -9.75 -5.31 -5.12
C ALA A 104 -9.93 -3.99 -5.88
N PHE A 105 -10.59 -4.04 -7.03
CA PHE A 105 -11.01 -2.87 -7.78
C PHE A 105 -12.45 -2.53 -7.41
N PHE A 106 -12.69 -1.38 -6.80
CA PHE A 106 -14.01 -1.07 -6.23
C PHE A 106 -15.08 -0.77 -7.27
N ARG A 107 -14.66 -0.33 -8.46
CA ARG A 107 -15.48 -0.24 -9.68
C ARG A 107 -15.04 -1.25 -10.74
N GLY A 108 -14.50 -2.38 -10.31
CA GLY A 108 -13.96 -3.43 -11.17
C GLY A 108 -14.91 -3.98 -12.23
N ALA A 109 -16.23 -3.96 -11.99
CA ALA A 109 -17.22 -4.42 -12.96
C ALA A 109 -17.38 -3.48 -14.18
N LEU A 110 -16.88 -2.24 -14.08
CA LEU A 110 -16.91 -1.24 -15.15
C LEU A 110 -15.59 -1.20 -15.94
N LEU A 111 -14.61 -2.03 -15.58
CA LEU A 111 -13.34 -2.14 -16.29
C LEU A 111 -13.50 -3.05 -17.51
N ASP A 112 -12.68 -2.82 -18.53
CA ASP A 112 -12.65 -3.60 -19.76
C ASP A 112 -11.23 -4.16 -20.04
N PRO A 113 -11.05 -5.49 -20.07
CA PRO A 113 -12.00 -6.49 -19.58
C PRO A 113 -12.20 -6.37 -18.06
N PRO A 114 -13.27 -6.89 -17.46
CA PRO A 114 -13.41 -6.89 -16.01
C PRO A 114 -12.41 -7.88 -15.37
N PRO A 115 -11.80 -7.57 -14.21
CA PRO A 115 -10.99 -8.55 -13.47
C PRO A 115 -11.81 -9.82 -13.16
N PRO A 116 -11.18 -11.00 -13.22
CA PRO A 116 -11.90 -12.28 -13.28
C PRO A 116 -12.64 -12.65 -11.98
N GLY A 117 -12.16 -12.16 -10.83
CA GLY A 117 -12.72 -12.48 -9.52
C GLY A 117 -14.05 -11.77 -9.26
N ALA A 118 -15.13 -12.53 -9.09
CA ALA A 118 -16.44 -11.99 -8.74
C ALA A 118 -16.52 -11.54 -7.27
N SER A 119 -17.39 -10.57 -6.99
CA SER A 119 -17.71 -10.10 -5.64
C SER A 119 -19.20 -10.21 -5.35
N LYS A 120 -19.56 -10.32 -4.07
CA LYS A 120 -20.95 -10.14 -3.62
C LYS A 120 -21.43 -8.70 -3.81
N GLN A 121 -20.51 -7.74 -3.83
CA GLN A 121 -20.82 -6.36 -4.17
C GLN A 121 -20.81 -6.21 -5.68
N LYS A 122 -21.90 -5.67 -6.24
CA LYS A 122 -22.16 -5.67 -7.69
C LYS A 122 -20.99 -5.11 -8.53
N ASP A 123 -20.40 -4.00 -8.06
CA ASP A 123 -19.42 -3.22 -8.83
C ASP A 123 -17.97 -3.65 -8.57
N VAL A 124 -17.73 -4.45 -7.54
CA VAL A 124 -16.36 -4.82 -7.14
C VAL A 124 -15.92 -6.05 -7.93
N ARG A 125 -14.67 -6.04 -8.40
CA ARG A 125 -14.00 -7.23 -8.93
C ARG A 125 -12.63 -7.41 -8.29
N TYR A 126 -12.17 -8.65 -8.29
CA TYR A 126 -10.90 -9.04 -7.69
C TYR A 126 -9.94 -9.60 -8.74
N LEU A 127 -8.66 -9.37 -8.52
CA LEU A 127 -7.57 -10.14 -9.08
C LEU A 127 -6.87 -10.83 -7.91
N ASP A 128 -6.86 -12.16 -7.92
CA ASP A 128 -6.14 -12.96 -6.92
C ASP A 128 -4.85 -13.46 -7.56
N ILE A 129 -3.71 -12.97 -7.08
CA ILE A 129 -2.37 -13.28 -7.59
C ILE A 129 -1.76 -14.37 -6.70
N HIS A 130 -1.43 -15.51 -7.28
CA HIS A 130 -0.76 -16.63 -6.62
C HIS A 130 0.75 -16.59 -6.87
N GLU A 131 1.48 -17.48 -6.17
CA GLU A 131 2.95 -17.49 -6.17
C GLU A 131 3.56 -17.73 -7.55
N ASP A 132 2.94 -18.64 -8.32
CA ASP A 132 3.41 -19.08 -9.62
C ASP A 132 2.65 -18.41 -10.79
N ASP A 133 1.84 -17.39 -10.51
CA ASP A 133 1.08 -16.68 -11.54
C ASP A 133 2.00 -15.71 -12.30
N ASP A 134 1.93 -15.76 -13.63
CA ASP A 134 2.50 -14.71 -14.48
C ASP A 134 1.61 -13.47 -14.41
N ILE A 135 2.15 -12.37 -13.90
CA ILE A 135 1.44 -11.09 -13.84
C ILE A 135 1.52 -10.43 -15.21
N ASP A 136 0.37 -10.28 -15.87
CA ASP A 136 0.23 -9.40 -17.03
C ASP A 136 0.26 -7.93 -16.56
N GLU A 137 1.46 -7.37 -16.52
CA GLU A 137 1.69 -5.99 -16.09
C GLU A 137 1.01 -4.97 -17.01
N ALA A 138 0.84 -5.28 -18.30
CA ALA A 138 0.15 -4.40 -19.24
C ALA A 138 -1.34 -4.34 -18.95
N GLN A 139 -1.97 -5.50 -18.70
CA GLN A 139 -3.37 -5.56 -18.30
C GLN A 139 -3.61 -4.91 -16.93
N LEU A 140 -2.70 -5.12 -15.98
CA LEU A 140 -2.79 -4.48 -14.66
C LEU A 140 -2.69 -2.94 -14.76
N THR A 141 -1.76 -2.44 -15.56
CA THR A 141 -1.61 -1.00 -15.86
C THR A 141 -2.90 -0.44 -16.46
N ALA A 142 -3.47 -1.12 -17.46
CA ALA A 142 -4.74 -0.71 -18.07
C ALA A 142 -5.90 -0.67 -17.06
N TRP A 143 -5.98 -1.64 -16.13
CA TRP A 143 -6.98 -1.62 -15.08
C TRP A 143 -6.80 -0.48 -14.09
N VAL A 144 -5.57 -0.18 -13.68
CA VAL A 144 -5.27 0.94 -12.78
C VAL A 144 -5.64 2.26 -13.45
N GLU A 145 -5.26 2.45 -14.72
CA GLU A 145 -5.60 3.66 -15.48
C GLU A 145 -7.11 3.85 -15.56
N GLN A 146 -7.85 2.81 -15.96
CA GLN A 146 -9.31 2.86 -16.02
C GLN A 146 -9.93 3.13 -14.64
N ALA A 147 -9.50 2.43 -13.60
CA ALA A 147 -10.03 2.59 -12.25
C ALA A 147 -9.80 4.00 -11.70
N SER A 148 -8.65 4.62 -12.01
CA SER A 148 -8.32 5.98 -11.58
C SER A 148 -9.25 7.07 -12.14
N ARG A 149 -9.95 6.78 -13.24
CA ARG A 149 -10.89 7.69 -13.91
C ARG A 149 -12.33 7.54 -13.43
N LEU A 150 -12.61 6.52 -12.61
CA LEU A 150 -13.94 6.24 -12.10
C LEU A 150 -14.11 6.85 -10.69
N PRO A 151 -15.35 7.20 -10.29
CA PRO A 151 -15.61 7.64 -8.92
C PRO A 151 -15.20 6.57 -7.90
N GLY A 152 -14.27 6.93 -7.02
CA GLY A 152 -13.80 6.07 -5.95
C GLY A 152 -14.83 5.87 -4.84
N GLU A 153 -14.54 4.91 -3.99
CA GLU A 153 -15.32 4.63 -2.79
C GLU A 153 -14.93 5.56 -1.64
N ARG A 154 -15.95 6.06 -0.94
CA ARG A 154 -15.77 6.85 0.28
C ARG A 154 -15.69 5.89 1.46
N MET A 155 -14.51 5.79 2.04
CA MET A 155 -14.20 4.89 3.15
C MET A 155 -13.40 5.61 4.20
#